data_AF-A0A7S3VZJ4-F1
#
_entry.id   AF-A0A7S3VZJ4-F1
#
_cell.length_a   1.000
_cell.length_b   1.000
_cell.length_c   1.000
_cell.angle_alpha   90.00
_cell.angle_beta   90.00
_cell.angle_gamma   90.00
#
_symmetry.space_group_name_H-M   'P 1'
#
loop_
_entity.id
_entity.type
_entity.pdbx_description
1 polymer ?
#
loop_
_entity_poly.entity_id
_entity_poly.type
_entity_poly.pdbx_seq_one_letter_code
_entity_poly.pdbx_strand_id
1 'polypeptide(L)'
;SKKYMQDLESLLTTLGTCNLHYIRCFKPNAEQKANVFKEKLLLEQLVQCGTIELVKIMHDGYPNRCHFEEMNTRFRDLLPEKFQRYGMRTFIEALMLAYDVPRAEWALGMSRLFLKAGQMKALEDMRYSGAKPDPDKLAKIVSGIIRKKWIRAVNAVQLCLFVPKFITQIHVNRASQAMSKVAVVTSRLLPRLEAAKKRVKERKLAARRRL
;
A
#
# COMPACT_ATOMS: atom_id res chain seq x y z
N SER A 1 29.29 5.47 33.31
CA SER A 1 30.31 6.47 32.91
C SER A 1 29.76 7.29 31.75
N LYS A 2 29.92 8.62 31.75
CA LYS A 2 29.43 9.50 30.65
C LYS A 2 30.05 9.12 29.30
N LYS A 3 31.33 8.75 29.29
CA LYS A 3 32.05 8.30 28.09
C LYS A 3 31.39 7.08 27.44
N TYR A 4 31.03 6.07 28.24
CA TYR A 4 30.35 4.87 27.74
C TYR A 4 29.03 5.19 27.02
N MET A 5 28.23 6.11 27.57
CA MET A 5 26.96 6.49 26.93
C MET A 5 27.18 7.20 25.61
N GLN A 6 28.17 8.10 25.53
CA GLN A 6 28.53 8.81 24.31
C GLN A 6 29.06 7.85 23.22
N ASP A 7 29.92 6.92 23.61
CA ASP A 7 30.45 5.91 22.69
C ASP A 7 29.33 5.00 22.14
N LEU A 8 28.38 4.59 23.01
CA LEU A 8 27.22 3.79 22.61
C LEU A 8 26.27 4.55 21.68
N GLU A 9 26.00 5.82 21.95
CA GLU A 9 25.12 6.67 21.13
C GLU A 9 25.71 6.90 19.73
N SER A 10 27.02 7.16 19.65
CA SER A 10 27.74 7.27 18.38
C SER A 10 27.65 5.98 17.56
N LEU A 11 27.79 4.82 18.21
CA LEU A 11 27.65 3.52 17.57
C LEU A 11 26.23 3.29 17.03
N LEU A 12 25.20 3.56 17.85
CA LEU A 12 23.80 3.39 17.43
C LEU A 12 23.42 4.31 16.27
N THR A 13 23.91 5.54 16.27
CA THR A 13 23.72 6.49 15.17
C THR A 13 24.31 5.94 13.87
N THR A 14 25.51 5.37 13.94
CA THR A 14 26.17 4.74 12.79
C THR A 14 25.41 3.51 12.30
N LEU A 15 24.97 2.63 13.20
CA LEU A 15 24.18 1.45 12.83
C LEU A 15 22.83 1.82 12.20
N GLY A 16 22.24 2.95 12.60
CA GLY A 16 20.99 3.47 12.05
C GLY A 16 21.05 3.90 10.58
N THR A 17 22.24 4.12 10.01
CA THR A 17 22.41 4.47 8.59
C THR A 17 22.65 3.25 7.69
N CYS A 18 22.81 2.06 8.27
CA CYS A 18 23.14 0.83 7.55
C CYS A 18 21.95 -0.15 7.46
N ASN A 19 22.01 -1.06 6.50
CA ASN A 19 21.18 -2.26 6.50
C ASN A 19 21.82 -3.31 7.43
N LEU A 20 21.12 -3.68 8.50
CA LEU A 20 21.65 -4.58 9.51
C LEU A 20 21.32 -6.04 9.22
N HIS A 21 22.30 -6.91 9.45
CA HIS A 21 22.15 -8.36 9.44
C HIS A 21 22.44 -8.89 10.84
N TYR A 22 21.51 -9.65 11.41
CA TYR A 22 21.60 -10.15 12.78
C TYR A 22 22.02 -11.62 12.80
N ILE A 23 23.08 -11.93 13.52
CA ILE A 23 23.54 -13.31 13.80
C ILE A 23 23.41 -13.54 15.31
N ARG A 24 22.69 -14.59 15.70
CA ARG A 24 22.58 -15.02 17.10
C ARG A 24 23.37 -16.30 17.31
N CYS A 25 24.35 -16.24 18.21
CA CYS A 25 25.17 -17.38 18.57
C CYS A 25 24.65 -18.00 19.87
N PHE A 26 24.63 -19.34 19.95
CA PHE A 26 24.16 -20.06 21.12
C PHE A 26 25.21 -21.06 21.60
N LYS A 27 25.42 -21.13 22.92
CA LYS A 27 26.32 -22.10 23.54
C LYS A 27 25.55 -23.40 23.84
N PRO A 28 25.90 -24.54 23.22
CA PRO A 28 25.13 -25.78 23.36
C PRO A 28 25.34 -26.48 24.71
N ASN A 29 26.51 -26.30 25.35
CA ASN A 29 26.81 -26.83 26.68
C ASN A 29 27.88 -25.99 27.38
N ALA A 30 27.84 -25.95 28.72
CA ALA A 30 28.80 -25.18 29.53
C ALA A 30 30.24 -25.71 29.45
N GLU A 31 30.38 -27.03 29.29
CA GLU A 31 31.63 -27.80 29.32
C GLU A 31 32.49 -27.69 28.06
N GLN A 32 32.00 -27.01 27.02
CA GLN A 32 32.66 -26.85 25.72
C GLN A 32 33.00 -28.19 25.02
N LYS A 33 32.20 -29.23 25.27
CA LYS A 33 32.35 -30.54 24.63
C LYS A 33 31.59 -30.60 23.31
N ALA A 34 32.19 -31.20 22.30
CA ALA A 34 31.49 -31.49 21.05
C ALA A 34 30.35 -32.49 21.27
N ASN A 35 29.29 -32.40 20.45
CA ASN A 35 28.13 -33.30 20.46
C ASN A 35 27.35 -33.41 21.79
N VAL A 36 27.57 -32.49 22.73
CA VAL A 36 26.78 -32.40 23.97
C VAL A 36 25.81 -31.23 23.84
N PHE A 37 24.52 -31.52 24.00
CA PHE A 37 23.45 -30.52 23.92
C PHE A 37 22.69 -30.44 25.24
N LYS A 38 22.69 -29.26 25.87
CA LYS A 38 21.97 -28.99 27.12
C LYS A 38 20.77 -28.08 26.83
N GLU A 39 19.60 -28.68 26.68
CA GLU A 39 18.33 -28.01 26.35
C GLU A 39 18.01 -26.83 27.27
N LYS A 40 18.13 -27.02 28.59
CA LYS A 40 17.82 -25.98 29.58
C LYS A 40 18.68 -24.72 29.38
N LEU A 41 19.98 -24.91 29.18
CA LEU A 41 20.93 -23.82 28.95
C LEU A 41 20.59 -23.07 27.64
N LEU A 42 20.17 -23.79 26.60
CA LEU A 42 19.78 -23.16 25.35
C LEU A 42 18.46 -22.39 25.48
N LEU A 43 17.47 -22.95 26.18
CA LEU A 43 16.19 -22.30 26.42
C LEU A 43 16.37 -20.99 27.19
N GLU A 44 17.20 -21.01 28.24
CA GLU A 44 17.55 -19.79 29.00
C GLU A 44 18.18 -18.73 28.09
N GLN A 45 19.11 -19.11 27.21
CA GLN A 45 19.70 -18.18 26.24
C GLN A 45 18.67 -17.64 25.25
N LEU A 46 17.76 -18.47 24.75
CA LEU A 46 16.70 -18.07 23.81
C LEU A 46 15.75 -17.02 24.41
N VAL A 47 15.40 -17.20 25.69
CA VAL A 47 14.61 -16.22 26.46
C VAL A 47 15.42 -14.95 26.69
N GLN A 48 16.65 -15.06 27.18
CA GLN A 48 17.49 -13.90 27.51
C GLN A 48 17.81 -13.02 26.30
N CYS A 49 18.01 -13.60 25.11
CA CYS A 49 18.30 -12.85 23.89
C CYS A 49 17.06 -12.36 23.13
N GLY A 50 15.86 -12.58 23.68
CA GLY A 50 14.60 -12.13 23.09
C GLY A 50 14.19 -12.90 21.84
N THR A 51 14.71 -14.12 21.64
CA THR A 51 14.40 -14.90 20.43
C THR A 51 12.96 -15.38 20.43
N ILE A 52 12.45 -15.78 21.59
CA ILE A 52 11.08 -16.27 21.71
C ILE A 52 10.08 -15.15 21.46
N GLU A 53 10.34 -13.95 21.98
CA GLU A 53 9.56 -12.74 21.78
C GLU A 53 9.55 -12.34 20.30
N LEU A 54 10.70 -12.40 19.63
CA LEU A 54 10.78 -12.16 18.20
C LEU A 54 9.91 -13.15 17.41
N VAL A 55 9.98 -14.43 17.74
CA VAL A 55 9.14 -15.47 17.09
C VAL A 55 7.65 -15.20 17.33
N LYS A 56 7.26 -14.78 18.53
CA LYS A 56 5.88 -14.38 18.83
C LYS A 56 5.43 -13.21 17.95
N ILE A 57 6.22 -12.14 17.85
CA ILE A 57 5.92 -10.99 16.98
C ILE A 57 5.77 -11.42 15.52
N MET A 58 6.65 -12.31 15.03
CA MET A 58 6.56 -12.85 13.68
C MET A 58 5.29 -13.68 13.46
N HIS A 59 4.89 -14.46 14.47
CA HIS A 59 3.69 -15.28 14.45
C HIS A 59 2.40 -14.44 14.46
N ASP A 60 2.37 -13.35 15.23
CA ASP A 60 1.25 -12.41 15.27
C ASP A 60 1.08 -11.62 13.97
N GLY A 61 2.17 -11.48 13.21
CA GLY A 61 2.17 -10.96 11.85
C GLY A 61 1.69 -11.96 10.81
N TYR A 62 2.37 -11.98 9.66
CA TYR A 62 2.10 -12.91 8.56
C TYR A 62 3.40 -13.61 8.16
N PRO A 63 3.76 -14.72 8.85
CA PRO A 63 5.01 -15.43 8.60
C PRO A 63 5.02 -16.10 7.22
N ASN A 64 3.86 -16.54 6.74
CA ASN A 64 3.72 -17.18 5.43
C ASN A 64 3.35 -16.13 4.37
N ARG A 65 4.23 -15.95 3.38
CA ARG A 65 4.05 -14.97 2.28
C ARG A 65 4.27 -15.67 0.95
N CYS A 66 3.20 -15.89 0.19
CA CYS A 66 3.24 -16.72 -1.01
C CYS A 66 2.82 -15.93 -2.24
N HIS A 67 3.45 -16.20 -3.38
CA HIS A 67 3.04 -15.56 -4.62
C HIS A 67 1.69 -16.08 -5.10
N PHE A 68 0.92 -15.22 -5.75
CA PHE A 68 -0.39 -15.62 -6.27
C PHE A 68 -0.29 -16.74 -7.31
N GLU A 69 0.77 -16.76 -8.11
CA GLU A 69 1.01 -17.80 -9.09
C GLU A 69 1.22 -19.16 -8.44
N GLU A 70 2.09 -19.24 -7.43
CA GLU A 70 2.33 -20.45 -6.64
C GLU A 70 1.04 -20.95 -6.01
N MET A 71 0.27 -20.07 -5.37
CA MET A 71 -1.00 -20.43 -4.73
C MET A 71 -2.04 -20.91 -5.74
N ASN A 72 -2.14 -20.24 -6.89
CA ASN A 72 -3.12 -20.59 -7.92
C ASN A 72 -2.79 -21.94 -8.56
N THR A 73 -1.51 -22.25 -8.78
CA THR A 73 -1.09 -23.55 -9.32
C THR A 73 -1.23 -24.65 -8.28
N ARG A 74 -0.82 -24.40 -7.03
CA ARG A 74 -0.79 -25.39 -5.95
C ARG A 74 -2.17 -25.82 -5.46
N PHE A 75 -3.15 -24.91 -5.49
CA PHE A 75 -4.51 -25.11 -4.97
C PHE A 75 -5.59 -25.00 -6.04
N ARG A 76 -5.21 -25.14 -7.32
CA ARG A 76 -6.11 -25.07 -8.48
C ARG A 76 -7.32 -26.00 -8.32
N ASP A 77 -7.07 -27.22 -7.88
CA ASP A 77 -8.05 -28.31 -7.85
C ASP A 77 -9.05 -28.20 -6.70
N LEU A 78 -8.80 -27.30 -5.73
CA LEU A 78 -9.68 -27.07 -4.59
C LEU A 78 -10.96 -26.30 -4.97
N LEU A 79 -10.98 -25.66 -6.14
CA LEU A 79 -12.15 -24.96 -6.65
C LEU A 79 -12.53 -25.46 -8.05
N PRO A 80 -13.82 -25.39 -8.43
CA PRO A 80 -14.22 -25.75 -9.79
C PRO A 80 -13.54 -24.88 -10.85
N GLU A 81 -13.27 -25.47 -12.03
CA GLU A 81 -12.54 -24.85 -13.13
C GLU A 81 -13.10 -23.49 -13.58
N LYS A 82 -14.41 -23.28 -13.42
CA LYS A 82 -15.08 -21.98 -13.66
C LYS A 82 -14.49 -20.81 -12.87
N PHE A 83 -13.72 -21.05 -11.82
CA PHE A 83 -13.02 -20.01 -11.07
C PHE A 83 -11.70 -19.57 -11.71
N GLN A 84 -11.10 -20.39 -12.58
CA GLN A 84 -9.83 -20.07 -13.25
C GLN A 84 -9.97 -18.93 -14.26
N ARG A 85 -11.19 -18.70 -14.79
CA ARG A 85 -11.49 -17.52 -15.63
C ARG A 85 -11.44 -16.21 -14.86
N TYR A 86 -11.45 -16.26 -13.52
CA TYR A 86 -11.25 -15.09 -12.69
C TYR A 86 -9.76 -14.91 -12.42
N GLY A 87 -9.28 -13.67 -12.43
CA GLY A 87 -7.86 -13.39 -12.17
C GLY A 87 -7.38 -13.96 -10.83
N MET A 88 -6.08 -14.26 -10.73
CA MET A 88 -5.48 -14.99 -9.60
C MET A 88 -5.84 -14.43 -8.22
N ARG A 89 -5.87 -13.09 -8.08
CA ARG A 89 -6.29 -12.45 -6.82
C ARG A 89 -7.72 -12.83 -6.43
N THR A 90 -8.65 -12.84 -7.39
CA THR A 90 -10.05 -13.20 -7.15
C THR A 90 -10.21 -14.69 -6.91
N PHE A 91 -9.43 -15.52 -7.59
CA PHE A 91 -9.36 -16.96 -7.31
C PHE A 91 -8.96 -17.22 -5.86
N ILE A 92 -7.86 -16.60 -5.39
CA ILE A 92 -7.38 -16.78 -4.01
C ILE A 92 -8.37 -16.20 -3.00
N GLU A 93 -8.98 -15.04 -3.29
CA GLU A 93 -10.05 -14.49 -2.45
C GLU A 93 -11.22 -15.47 -2.33
N ALA A 94 -11.65 -16.08 -3.44
CA ALA A 94 -12.71 -17.08 -3.46
C ALA A 94 -12.31 -18.36 -2.71
N LEU A 95 -11.06 -18.81 -2.84
CA LEU A 95 -10.54 -19.98 -2.15
C LEU A 95 -10.63 -19.81 -0.63
N MET A 96 -10.13 -18.69 -0.11
CA MET A 96 -10.16 -18.43 1.34
C MET A 96 -11.60 -18.34 1.88
N LEU A 97 -12.53 -17.78 1.10
CA LEU A 97 -13.94 -17.71 1.48
C LEU A 97 -14.66 -19.06 1.38
N ALA A 98 -14.29 -19.90 0.41
CA ALA A 98 -14.91 -21.20 0.20
C ALA A 98 -14.60 -22.20 1.33
N TYR A 99 -13.41 -22.08 1.93
CA TYR A 99 -12.95 -22.90 3.05
C TYR A 99 -13.07 -22.18 4.41
N ASP A 100 -13.89 -21.14 4.49
CA ASP A 100 -14.20 -20.39 5.73
C ASP A 100 -12.97 -19.90 6.51
N VAL A 101 -11.88 -19.57 5.81
CA VAL A 101 -10.69 -19.02 6.46
C VAL A 101 -11.02 -17.62 7.01
N PRO A 102 -10.94 -17.40 8.34
CA PRO A 102 -11.35 -16.14 8.94
C PRO A 102 -10.58 -14.96 8.38
N ARG A 103 -11.24 -13.82 8.15
CA ARG A 103 -10.60 -12.65 7.52
C ARG A 103 -9.42 -12.07 8.30
N ALA A 104 -9.32 -12.34 9.61
CA ALA A 104 -8.20 -11.92 10.45
C ALA A 104 -6.92 -12.76 10.24
N GLU A 105 -7.04 -13.92 9.61
CA GLU A 105 -5.96 -14.90 9.44
C GLU A 105 -5.22 -14.75 8.11
N TRP A 106 -5.74 -13.91 7.20
CA TRP A 106 -5.16 -13.72 5.88
C TRP A 106 -5.38 -12.31 5.32
N ALA A 107 -4.44 -11.88 4.48
CA ALA A 107 -4.53 -10.63 3.74
C ALA A 107 -4.02 -10.78 2.30
N LEU A 108 -4.62 -10.03 1.38
CA LEU A 108 -4.21 -9.99 -0.03
C LEU A 108 -3.43 -8.71 -0.33
N GLY A 109 -2.13 -8.86 -0.58
CA GLY A 109 -1.30 -7.81 -1.15
C GLY A 109 -1.51 -7.65 -2.65
N MET A 110 -0.60 -6.93 -3.32
CA MET A 110 -0.70 -6.71 -4.77
C MET A 110 -0.46 -8.01 -5.57
N SER A 111 0.56 -8.78 -5.20
CA SER A 111 1.00 -10.00 -5.90
C SER A 111 1.18 -11.21 -4.96
N ARG A 112 0.97 -11.02 -3.66
CA ARG A 112 1.25 -12.01 -2.62
C ARG A 112 0.07 -12.18 -1.67
N LEU A 113 -0.16 -13.42 -1.25
CA LEU A 113 -1.04 -13.80 -0.16
C LEU A 113 -0.23 -13.83 1.14
N PHE A 114 -0.75 -13.19 2.16
CA PHE A 114 -0.20 -13.18 3.51
C PHE A 114 -1.08 -14.04 4.40
N LEU A 115 -0.48 -15.02 5.07
CA LEU A 115 -1.16 -15.97 5.93
C LEU A 115 -0.53 -15.97 7.32
N LYS A 116 -1.38 -16.03 8.33
CA LYS A 116 -0.94 -16.33 9.70
C LYS A 116 -0.37 -17.75 9.79
N ALA A 117 0.30 -18.04 10.90
CA ALA A 117 0.83 -19.37 11.16
C ALA A 117 -0.29 -20.43 11.19
N GLY A 118 0.01 -21.65 10.76
CA GLY A 118 -0.95 -22.76 10.70
C GLY A 118 -1.87 -22.76 9.47
N GLN A 119 -2.25 -21.59 8.93
CA GLN A 119 -3.23 -21.50 7.84
C GLN A 119 -2.78 -22.17 6.54
N MET A 120 -1.49 -22.05 6.19
CA MET A 120 -0.95 -22.75 5.02
C MET A 120 -1.09 -24.26 5.16
N LYS A 121 -0.75 -24.79 6.34
CA LYS A 121 -0.86 -26.23 6.62
C LYS A 121 -2.31 -26.68 6.54
N ALA A 122 -3.24 -25.93 7.11
CA ALA A 122 -4.67 -26.23 7.02
C ALA A 122 -5.16 -26.32 5.57
N LEU A 123 -4.74 -25.39 4.69
CA LEU A 123 -5.06 -25.43 3.26
C LEU A 123 -4.47 -26.67 2.57
N GLU A 124 -3.23 -27.05 2.92
CA GLU A 124 -2.61 -28.28 2.39
C GLU A 124 -3.35 -29.53 2.84
N ASP A 125 -3.72 -29.62 4.12
CA ASP A 125 -4.47 -30.73 4.67
C ASP A 125 -5.85 -30.88 4.00
N MET A 126 -6.53 -29.76 3.70
CA MET A 126 -7.78 -29.76 2.93
C MET A 126 -7.59 -30.23 1.48
N ARG A 127 -6.45 -29.90 0.87
CA ARG A 127 -6.07 -30.41 -0.45
C ARG A 127 -5.80 -31.90 -0.45
N TYR A 128 -5.04 -32.40 0.53
CA TYR A 128 -4.75 -33.84 0.62
C TYR A 128 -5.98 -34.68 0.97
N SER A 129 -6.90 -34.14 1.77
CA SER A 129 -8.17 -34.81 2.08
C SER A 129 -9.19 -34.79 0.94
N GLY A 130 -8.95 -34.00 -0.12
CA GLY A 130 -9.88 -33.87 -1.25
C GLY A 130 -11.20 -33.20 -0.87
N ALA A 131 -11.21 -32.41 0.21
CA ALA A 131 -12.38 -31.70 0.68
C ALA A 131 -12.91 -30.78 -0.44
N LYS A 132 -14.21 -30.84 -0.70
CA LYS A 132 -14.87 -29.95 -1.67
C LYS A 132 -15.72 -28.94 -0.92
N PRO A 133 -15.68 -27.66 -1.32
CA PRO A 133 -16.49 -26.64 -0.67
C PRO A 133 -17.95 -26.79 -1.09
N ASP A 134 -18.83 -26.38 -0.19
CA ASP A 134 -20.28 -26.42 -0.37
C ASP A 134 -20.72 -25.62 -1.63
N PRO A 135 -21.49 -26.23 -2.56
CA PRO A 135 -21.95 -25.57 -3.78
C PRO A 135 -22.74 -24.27 -3.51
N ASP A 136 -23.51 -24.20 -2.42
CA ASP A 136 -24.32 -23.03 -2.09
C ASP A 136 -23.44 -21.84 -1.69
N LYS A 137 -22.36 -22.11 -0.94
CA LYS A 137 -21.34 -21.11 -0.61
C LYS A 137 -20.65 -20.61 -1.86
N LEU A 138 -20.28 -21.52 -2.77
CA LEU A 138 -19.66 -21.13 -4.04
C LEU A 138 -20.56 -20.22 -4.87
N ALA A 139 -21.87 -20.49 -4.92
CA ALA A 139 -22.84 -19.64 -5.61
C ALA A 139 -22.89 -18.23 -5.01
N LYS A 140 -22.94 -18.12 -3.67
CA LYS A 140 -22.88 -16.82 -2.96
C LYS A 140 -21.59 -16.06 -3.26
N ILE A 141 -20.44 -16.74 -3.25
CA ILE A 141 -19.14 -16.14 -3.58
C ILE A 141 -19.13 -15.60 -5.01
N VAL A 142 -19.62 -16.38 -5.98
CA VAL A 142 -19.69 -15.96 -7.40
C VAL A 142 -20.60 -14.73 -7.55
N SER A 143 -21.78 -14.73 -6.95
CA SER A 143 -22.69 -13.57 -6.95
C SER A 143 -22.02 -12.32 -6.34
N GLY A 144 -21.26 -12.50 -5.26
CA GLY A 144 -20.46 -11.44 -4.64
C GLY A 144 -19.36 -10.89 -5.57
N ILE A 145 -18.65 -11.77 -6.29
CA ILE A 145 -17.63 -11.38 -7.28
C ILE A 145 -18.25 -10.56 -8.41
N ILE A 146 -19.38 -11.04 -8.97
CA ILE A 146 -20.09 -10.36 -10.06
C ILE A 146 -20.56 -8.98 -9.59
N ARG A 147 -21.17 -8.89 -8.41
CA ARG A 147 -21.62 -7.61 -7.83
C ARG A 147 -20.47 -6.62 -7.66
N LYS A 148 -19.33 -7.05 -7.10
CA LYS A 148 -18.13 -6.20 -6.92
C LYS A 148 -17.61 -5.68 -8.28
N LYS A 149 -17.56 -6.55 -9.30
CA LYS A 149 -17.14 -6.15 -10.66
C LYS A 149 -18.10 -5.14 -11.28
N TRP A 150 -19.40 -5.37 -11.15
CA TRP A 150 -20.44 -4.49 -11.68
C TRP A 150 -20.39 -3.10 -11.02
N ILE A 151 -20.30 -3.02 -9.69
CA ILE A 151 -20.15 -1.75 -8.97
C ILE A 151 -18.92 -0.98 -9.42
N ARG A 152 -17.77 -1.67 -9.60
CA ARG A 152 -16.55 -1.00 -10.10
C ARG A 152 -16.73 -0.47 -11.51
N ALA A 153 -17.38 -1.21 -12.39
CA ALA A 153 -17.65 -0.77 -13.75
C ALA A 153 -18.58 0.45 -13.78
N VAL A 154 -19.68 0.42 -13.00
CA VAL A 154 -20.62 1.55 -12.87
C VAL A 154 -19.91 2.78 -12.32
N ASN A 155 -19.14 2.64 -11.23
CA ASN A 155 -18.38 3.73 -10.64
C ASN A 155 -17.34 4.31 -11.62
N ALA A 156 -16.67 3.45 -12.39
CA ALA A 156 -15.71 3.90 -13.41
C ALA A 156 -16.42 4.73 -14.50
N VAL A 157 -17.56 4.28 -15.02
CA VAL A 157 -18.34 5.03 -16.02
C VAL A 157 -18.84 6.36 -15.45
N GLN A 158 -19.38 6.36 -14.23
CA GLN A 158 -19.80 7.59 -13.55
C GLN A 158 -18.65 8.58 -13.41
N LEU A 159 -17.46 8.13 -13.00
CA LEU A 159 -16.26 8.96 -12.92
C LEU A 159 -15.84 9.49 -14.29
N CYS A 160 -15.82 8.65 -15.33
CA CYS A 160 -15.48 9.07 -16.69
C CYS A 160 -16.43 10.16 -17.23
N LEU A 161 -17.71 10.14 -16.83
CA LEU A 161 -18.68 11.18 -17.21
C LEU A 161 -18.59 12.43 -16.34
N PHE A 162 -18.25 12.29 -15.06
CA PHE A 162 -18.19 13.39 -14.10
C PHE A 162 -16.89 14.20 -14.18
N VAL A 163 -15.74 13.52 -14.25
CA VAL A 163 -14.41 14.14 -14.15
C VAL A 163 -14.18 15.21 -15.23
N PRO A 164 -14.51 14.99 -16.52
CA PRO A 164 -14.33 16.03 -17.54
C PRO A 164 -15.16 17.28 -17.27
N LYS A 165 -16.44 17.11 -16.88
CA LYS A 165 -17.32 18.23 -16.53
C LYS A 165 -16.78 19.03 -15.34
N PHE A 166 -16.31 18.32 -14.32
CA PHE A 166 -15.70 18.93 -13.14
C PHE A 166 -14.44 19.73 -13.49
N ILE A 167 -13.54 19.17 -14.32
CA ILE A 167 -12.33 19.86 -14.79
C ILE A 167 -12.69 21.10 -15.60
N THR A 168 -13.65 21.01 -16.53
CA THR A 168 -14.08 22.17 -17.32
C THR A 168 -14.64 23.28 -16.43
N GLN A 169 -15.41 22.94 -15.39
CA GLN A 169 -15.94 23.92 -14.45
C GLN A 169 -14.81 24.64 -13.69
N ILE A 170 -13.78 23.90 -13.25
CA ILE A 170 -12.59 24.47 -12.60
C ILE A 170 -11.88 25.44 -13.55
N HIS A 171 -11.69 25.05 -14.81
CA HIS A 171 -11.05 25.90 -15.81
C HIS A 171 -11.82 27.20 -16.06
N VAL A 172 -13.15 27.11 -16.23
CA VAL A 172 -14.02 28.28 -16.41
C VAL A 172 -13.99 29.19 -15.19
N ASN A 173 -14.08 28.64 -13.98
CA ASN A 173 -14.02 29.43 -12.74
C ASN A 173 -12.68 30.15 -12.58
N ARG A 174 -11.56 29.47 -12.88
CA ARG A 174 -10.22 30.08 -12.86
C ARG A 174 -10.07 31.19 -13.91
N ALA A 175 -10.55 30.96 -15.13
CA ALA A 175 -10.54 31.96 -16.20
C ALA A 175 -11.39 33.19 -15.84
N SER A 176 -12.59 32.98 -15.27
CA SER A 176 -13.46 34.05 -14.78
C SER A 176 -12.77 34.90 -13.71
N GLN A 177 -12.16 34.27 -12.70
CA GLN A 177 -11.41 35.00 -11.67
C GLN A 177 -10.23 35.79 -12.24
N ALA A 178 -9.49 35.23 -13.18
CA ALA A 178 -8.39 35.93 -13.85
C ALA A 178 -8.91 37.14 -14.64
N MET A 179 -9.99 36.96 -15.41
CA MET A 179 -10.65 38.04 -16.16
C MET A 179 -11.16 39.15 -15.23
N SER A 180 -11.78 38.82 -14.10
CA SER A 180 -12.23 39.81 -13.12
C SER A 180 -11.06 40.61 -12.56
N LYS A 181 -9.93 39.98 -12.23
CA LYS A 181 -8.72 40.69 -11.77
C LYS A 181 -8.18 41.63 -12.84
N VAL A 182 -8.07 41.16 -14.09
CA VAL A 182 -7.63 41.99 -15.22
C VAL A 182 -8.57 43.17 -15.39
N ALA A 183 -9.88 42.95 -15.41
CA ALA A 183 -10.90 44.00 -15.56
C ALA A 183 -10.82 45.07 -14.46
N VAL A 184 -10.55 44.68 -13.20
CA VAL A 184 -10.35 45.62 -12.09
C VAL A 184 -9.07 46.44 -12.27
N VAL A 185 -7.98 45.81 -12.71
CA VAL A 185 -6.71 46.51 -12.96
C VAL A 185 -6.81 47.45 -14.15
N THR A 186 -7.39 46.99 -15.26
CA THR A 186 -7.56 47.79 -16.48
C THR A 186 -8.50 48.96 -16.23
N SER A 187 -9.63 48.77 -15.54
CA SER A 187 -10.55 49.88 -15.23
C SER A 187 -9.89 50.98 -14.38
N ARG A 188 -8.95 50.63 -13.50
CA ARG A 188 -8.17 51.60 -12.71
C ARG A 188 -7.07 52.29 -13.51
N LEU A 189 -6.41 51.58 -14.44
CA LEU A 189 -5.25 52.08 -15.17
C LEU A 189 -5.60 52.78 -16.49
N LEU A 190 -6.64 52.35 -17.21
CA LEU A 190 -7.06 52.94 -18.49
C LEU A 190 -7.21 54.47 -18.45
N PRO A 191 -8.01 55.06 -17.54
CA PRO A 191 -8.22 56.51 -17.53
C PRO A 191 -6.93 57.27 -17.23
N ARG A 192 -6.03 56.69 -16.40
CA ARG A 192 -4.71 57.28 -16.13
C ARG A 192 -3.81 57.25 -17.36
N LEU A 193 -3.86 56.16 -18.11
CA LEU A 193 -3.04 55.97 -19.31
C LEU A 193 -3.53 56.84 -20.46
N GLU A 194 -4.85 57.01 -20.62
CA GLU A 194 -5.46 57.95 -21.56
C GLU A 194 -5.14 59.41 -21.22
N ALA A 195 -5.24 59.79 -19.94
CA ALA A 195 -4.84 61.12 -19.49
C ALA A 195 -3.35 61.39 -19.74
N ALA A 196 -2.48 60.42 -19.49
CA ALA A 196 -1.05 60.52 -19.80
C ALA A 196 -0.79 60.68 -21.30
N LYS A 197 -1.46 59.89 -22.15
CA LYS A 197 -1.38 60.01 -23.62
C LYS A 197 -1.81 61.40 -24.08
N LYS A 198 -2.90 61.95 -23.53
CA LYS A 198 -3.38 63.30 -23.85
C LYS A 198 -2.35 64.36 -23.49
N ARG A 199 -1.77 64.29 -22.28
CA ARG A 199 -0.68 65.18 -21.84
C ARG A 199 0.54 65.13 -22.76
N VAL A 200 0.95 63.92 -23.20
CA VAL A 200 2.08 63.77 -24.14
C VAL A 200 1.75 64.39 -25.50
N LYS A 201 0.52 64.21 -25.99
CA LYS A 201 0.06 64.78 -27.27
C LYS A 201 0.01 66.31 -27.21
N GLU A 202 -0.51 66.88 -26.12
CA GLU A 202 -0.52 68.32 -25.85
C GLU A 202 0.89 68.90 -25.78
N ARG A 203 1.82 68.24 -25.08
CA ARG A 203 3.24 68.64 -25.03
C ARG A 203 3.89 68.64 -26.41
N LYS A 204 3.65 67.60 -27.23
CA LYS A 204 4.16 67.53 -28.62
C LYS A 204 3.58 68.63 -29.50
N LEU A 205 2.30 68.96 -29.35
CA LEU A 205 1.65 70.04 -30.10
C LEU A 205 2.20 71.42 -29.69
N ALA A 206 2.39 71.64 -28.38
CA ALA A 206 2.97 72.87 -27.85
C ALA A 206 4.42 73.07 -28.31
N ALA A 207 5.22 72.00 -28.36
CA ALA A 207 6.58 72.05 -28.89
C ALA A 207 6.61 72.42 -30.39
N ARG A 208 5.67 71.90 -31.19
CA ARG A 208 5.55 72.25 -32.63
C ARG A 208 5.11 73.69 -32.90
N ARG A 209 4.40 74.34 -31.96
CA ARG A 209 3.96 75.74 -32.08
C ARG A 209 5.03 76.76 -31.65
N ARG A 210 6.15 76.30 -31.07
CA ARG A 210 7.28 77.12 -30.62
C ARG A 210 8.45 77.16 -31.63
N LEU A 211 8.32 76.43 -32.74
CA LEU A 211 9.15 76.52 -33.93
C LEU A 211 8.42 77.41 -34.95
#